data_AF-A0A4U2DKB3-F1
#
_entry.id   AF-A0A4U2DKB3-F1
#
_cell.length_a   1.000
_cell.length_b   1.000
_cell.length_c   1.000
_cell.angle_alpha   90.00
_cell.angle_beta   90.00
_cell.angle_gamma   90.00
#
_symmetry.space_group_name_H-M   'P 1'
#
loop_
_entity.id
_entity.type
_entity.pdbx_description
1 polymer ?
#
loop_
_entity_poly.entity_id
_entity_poly.type
_entity_poly.pdbx_seq_one_letter_code
_entity_poly.pdbx_strand_id
1 'polypeptide(L)' 'VAAHSIDDSFTVRSLEGFFPDCYAWLCFGKNVYLQTYMYDFIEKLAPHLTKVVIEQTKHMTKSEIIDWFKTVPLHTYK' A
#
# COMPACT_ATOMS: atom_id res chain seq x y z
N VAL A 1 -25.92 -2.17 5.79
CA VAL A 1 -25.12 -2.56 4.61
C VAL A 1 -25.75 -1.93 3.38
N ALA A 2 -25.22 -0.80 2.91
CA ALA A 2 -25.69 -0.13 1.70
C ALA A 2 -25.29 -0.96 0.47
N ALA A 3 -26.23 -1.17 -0.45
CA ALA A 3 -25.97 -1.80 -1.73
C ALA A 3 -25.72 -0.69 -2.76
N HIS A 4 -24.58 -0.72 -3.43
CA HIS A 4 -24.27 0.17 -4.54
C HIS A 4 -24.39 -0.63 -5.84
N SER A 5 -25.28 -0.19 -6.72
CA SER A 5 -25.41 -0.73 -8.07
C SER A 5 -24.32 -0.13 -8.94
N ILE A 6 -23.41 -0.96 -9.45
CA ILE A 6 -22.33 -0.52 -10.35
C ILE A 6 -22.73 -0.79 -11.82
N ASP A 7 -23.61 -1.76 -12.07
CA ASP A 7 -24.24 -2.06 -13.36
C ASP A 7 -25.57 -2.80 -13.17
N ASP A 8 -26.42 -2.89 -14.20
CA ASP A 8 -27.73 -3.55 -14.13
C ASP A 8 -27.66 -5.05 -13.82
N SER A 9 -26.50 -5.67 -14.03
CA SER A 9 -26.29 -7.11 -13.84
C SER A 9 -25.65 -7.51 -12.50
N PHE A 10 -25.10 -6.56 -11.73
CA PHE A 10 -24.46 -6.88 -10.45
C PHE A 10 -24.68 -5.84 -9.35
N THR A 11 -24.99 -6.36 -8.16
CA THR A 11 -25.12 -5.55 -6.94
C THR A 11 -23.90 -5.75 -6.07
N VAL A 12 -23.21 -4.66 -5.70
CA VAL A 12 -22.08 -4.72 -4.78
C VAL A 12 -22.56 -4.43 -3.36
N ARG A 13 -22.16 -5.28 -2.42
CA ARG A 13 -22.30 -5.03 -0.99
C ARG A 13 -20.92 -4.98 -0.34
N SER A 14 -20.70 -3.91 0.42
CA SER A 14 -19.50 -3.80 1.25
C SER A 14 -19.55 -4.86 2.37
N LEU A 15 -18.40 -5.50 2.59
CA LEU A 15 -18.12 -6.42 3.70
C LEU A 15 -17.18 -5.77 4.74
N GLU A 16 -17.09 -4.43 4.73
CA GLU A 16 -16.30 -3.66 5.70
C GLU A 16 -16.75 -4.00 7.14
N GLY A 17 -15.80 -4.35 8.00
CA GLY A 17 -16.04 -4.79 9.38
C GLY A 17 -16.38 -6.28 9.55
N PHE A 18 -16.62 -7.03 8.47
CA PHE A 18 -16.75 -8.51 8.54
C PHE A 18 -15.40 -9.22 8.50
N PHE A 19 -14.44 -8.66 7.75
CA PHE A 19 -13.09 -9.18 7.59
C PHE A 19 -12.07 -8.12 7.98
N PRO A 20 -10.88 -8.52 8.46
CA PRO A 20 -9.78 -7.58 8.65
C PRO A 20 -9.29 -7.04 7.31
N ASP A 21 -8.83 -5.80 7.32
CA ASP A 21 -8.27 -5.16 6.13
C ASP A 21 -7.02 -5.91 5.65
N CYS A 22 -6.88 -6.01 4.32
CA CYS A 22 -5.74 -6.63 3.67
C CYS A 22 -4.74 -5.55 3.23
N TYR A 23 -3.47 -5.74 3.56
CA TYR A 23 -2.40 -4.84 3.14
C TYR A 23 -1.82 -5.28 1.79
N ALA A 24 -1.74 -4.33 0.86
CA ALA A 24 -1.02 -4.51 -0.40
C ALA A 24 0.45 -4.17 -0.19
N TRP A 25 1.34 -5.10 -0.55
CA TRP A 25 2.78 -4.95 -0.37
C TRP A 25 3.47 -4.71 -1.71
N LEU A 26 4.39 -3.75 -1.72
CA LEU A 26 5.33 -3.56 -2.82
C LEU A 26 6.71 -4.05 -2.36
N CYS A 27 7.30 -4.96 -3.11
CA CYS A 27 8.57 -5.60 -2.77
C CYS A 27 9.57 -5.46 -3.93
N PHE A 28 10.82 -5.17 -3.61
CA PHE A 28 11.94 -5.16 -4.55
C PHE A 28 13.18 -5.78 -3.88
N GLY A 29 14.12 -6.27 -4.68
CA GLY A 29 15.34 -6.87 -4.17
C GLY A 29 16.25 -5.84 -3.50
N LYS A 30 16.91 -6.21 -2.38
CA LYS A 30 17.83 -5.31 -1.64
C LYS A 30 18.96 -4.76 -2.51
N ASN A 31 19.41 -5.53 -3.49
CA ASN A 31 20.51 -5.18 -4.38
C ASN A 31 20.06 -4.50 -5.67
N VAL A 32 18.75 -4.23 -5.83
CA VAL A 32 18.24 -3.52 -6.99
C VAL A 32 18.57 -2.04 -6.86
N TYR A 33 19.13 -1.48 -7.94
CA TYR A 33 19.24 -0.04 -8.09
C TYR A 33 17.95 0.47 -8.74
N LEU A 34 17.15 1.21 -7.97
CA LEU A 34 15.92 1.82 -8.48
C LEU A 34 16.28 3.06 -9.29
N GLN A 35 15.72 3.16 -10.49
CA GLN A 35 15.87 4.36 -11.32
C GLN A 35 14.86 5.43 -10.92
N THR A 36 15.11 6.69 -11.32
CA THR A 36 14.25 7.84 -10.98
C THR A 36 12.78 7.58 -11.32
N TYR A 37 12.49 7.04 -12.52
CA TYR A 37 11.11 6.74 -12.92
C TYR A 37 10.42 5.70 -12.03
N MET A 38 11.18 4.81 -11.39
CA MET A 38 10.63 3.81 -10.47
C MET A 38 10.20 4.49 -9.16
N TYR A 39 10.99 5.43 -8.66
CA TYR A 39 10.58 6.24 -7.51
C TYR A 39 9.32 7.06 -7.84
N ASP A 40 9.27 7.68 -9.02
CA ASP A 40 8.09 8.46 -9.45
C ASP A 40 6.82 7.59 -9.56
N PHE A 41 6.97 6.34 -10.00
CA PHE A 41 5.87 5.38 -10.04
C PHE A 41 5.40 4.99 -8.63
N ILE A 42 6.36 4.68 -7.74
CA ILE A 42 6.05 4.26 -6.37
C ILE A 42 5.36 5.40 -5.61
N GLU A 43 5.83 6.63 -5.77
CA GLU A 43 5.24 7.80 -5.12
C GLU A 43 3.82 8.09 -5.63
N LYS A 44 3.55 7.87 -6.92
CA LYS A 44 2.19 7.96 -7.48
C LYS A 44 1.26 6.87 -6.97
N LEU A 45 1.78 5.66 -6.75
CA LEU A 45 1.00 4.52 -6.25
C LEU A 45 0.75 4.61 -4.74
N ALA A 46 1.77 5.05 -4.00
CA ALA A 46 1.83 5.07 -2.56
C ALA A 46 2.55 6.35 -2.11
N PRO A 47 1.81 7.45 -1.86
CA PRO A 47 2.40 8.76 -1.59
C PRO A 47 3.21 8.82 -0.28
N HIS A 48 3.02 7.84 0.61
CA HIS A 48 3.81 7.71 1.84
C HIS A 48 5.19 7.08 1.60
N LEU A 49 5.41 6.41 0.46
CA LEU A 49 6.68 5.77 0.08
C LEU A 49 7.52 6.73 -0.77
N THR A 50 7.97 7.82 -0.14
CA THR A 50 8.89 8.75 -0.81
C THR A 50 10.28 8.12 -0.99
N LYS A 51 11.07 8.68 -1.91
CA LYS A 51 12.47 8.24 -2.13
C LYS A 51 13.28 8.19 -0.84
N VAL A 52 13.09 9.16 0.07
CA VAL A 52 13.80 9.21 1.36
C VAL A 52 13.42 8.02 2.24
N VAL A 53 12.13 7.70 2.33
CA VAL A 53 11.62 6.56 3.10
C VAL A 53 12.13 5.23 2.52
N ILE A 54 12.16 5.09 1.20
CA ILE A 54 12.65 3.89 0.52
C ILE A 54 14.14 3.65 0.81
N GLU A 55 14.97 4.70 0.75
CA GLU A 55 16.39 4.59 1.09
C GLU A 55 16.61 4.28 2.58
N GLN A 56 15.82 4.87 3.48
CA GLN A 56 15.90 4.58 4.92
C GLN A 56 15.51 3.13 5.25
N THR A 57 14.45 2.63 4.61
CA THR A 57 13.92 1.27 4.85
C THR A 57 14.76 0.17 4.22
N LYS A 58 15.57 0.48 3.20
CA LYS A 58 16.46 -0.48 2.52
C LYS A 58 17.41 -1.22 3.47
N HIS A 59 17.86 -0.55 4.53
CA HIS A 59 18.78 -1.10 5.52
C HIS A 59 18.09 -1.82 6.69
N MET A 60 16.77 -1.64 6.82
CA MET A 60 16.01 -2.19 7.95
C MET A 60 15.72 -3.68 7.78
N THR A 61 15.50 -4.34 8.90
CA THR A 61 14.97 -5.70 8.95
C THR A 61 13.47 -5.71 8.71
N LYS A 62 12.93 -6.87 8.33
CA LYS A 62 11.49 -7.03 8.07
C LYS A 62 10.63 -6.63 9.27
N SER A 63 11.09 -6.89 10.50
CA SER A 63 10.35 -6.56 11.73
C SER A 63 10.25 -5.05 11.91
N GLU A 64 11.36 -4.34 11.75
CA GLU A 64 11.41 -2.87 11.90
C GLU A 64 10.55 -2.17 10.85
N ILE A 65 10.53 -2.70 9.61
CA ILE A 65 9.67 -2.18 8.54
C ILE A 65 8.19 -2.33 8.92
N ILE A 66 7.79 -3.49 9.44
CA ILE A 66 6.40 -3.72 9.86
C ILE A 66 6.00 -2.77 10.99
N ASP A 67 6.88 -2.55 11.97
CA ASP A 67 6.61 -1.63 13.07
C ASP A 67 6.54 -0.17 12.60
N TRP A 68 7.38 0.22 11.63
CA TRP A 68 7.29 1.53 11.00
C TRP A 68 5.92 1.73 10.32
N PHE A 69 5.45 0.75 9.54
CA PHE A 69 4.16 0.83 8.85
C PHE A 69 2.95 0.90 9.79
N LYS A 70 3.05 0.41 11.04
CA LYS A 70 1.96 0.57 12.02
C LYS A 70 1.74 2.02 12.46
N THR A 71 2.77 2.87 12.34
CA THR A 71 2.71 4.27 12.77
C THR A 71 2.19 5.22 11.69
N VAL A 72 2.20 4.79 10.42
CA VAL A 72 1.86 5.63 9.28
C VAL A 72 0.41 5.36 8.85
N PRO A 73 -0.43 6.40 8.72
CA PRO A 73 -1.79 6.21 8.19
C PRO A 73 -1.72 5.81 6.71
N LEU A 74 -2.24 4.62 6.40
CA LEU A 74 -2.29 4.10 5.03
C LEU A 74 -3.60 4.51 4.34
N HIS A 75 -3.54 4.66 3.02
CA HIS A 75 -4.72 4.99 2.22
C HIS A 75 -5.56 3.73 1.98
N THR A 76 -6.82 3.76 2.39
CA THR A 76 -7.79 2.70 2.11
C THR A 76 -8.57 3.06 0.85
N TYR A 77 -8.48 2.23 -0.18
CA TYR A 77 -9.30 2.35 -1.37
C TYR A 77 -10.73 1.88 -1.06
N LYS A 78 -11.73 2.69 -1.41
CA LYS A 78 -13.16 2.42 -1.20
C LYS A 78 -13.89 2.31 -2.53
#